data_AF-A0A8X6WW97-F1
#
_entry.id   AF-A0A8X6WW97-F1
#
_cell.length_a   1.000
_cell.length_b   1.000
_cell.length_c   1.000
_cell.angle_alpha   90.00
_cell.angle_beta   90.00
_cell.angle_gamma   90.00
#
_symmetry.space_group_name_H-M   'P 1'
#
loop_
_entity.id
_entity.type
_entity.pdbx_description
1 polymer ?
#
loop_
_entity_poly.entity_id
_entity_poly.type
_entity_poly.pdbx_seq_one_letter_code
_entity_poly.pdbx_strand_id
1 'polypeptide(L)'
;KSIRFESFEKPLRHQLHVPVKFSFHVHKTFVLASEALGAPNYEYIAELATRPMAQNFDVFTREDMVRVYANYPAIYAYSQGNLTKKNAERLAIEYFNIMENSAKTTVVKGDYTTKFRAITNGIDQFLKSMGNLTVPKMWKLAFYYHHQWLLTGVELHRKNHLYNDCIDKANAKSEENVTVSDAS
;
A
#
# COMPACT_ATOMS: atom_id res chain seq x y z
N LYS A 1 -11.85 16.64 -17.87
CA LYS A 1 -11.41 17.56 -16.79
C LYS A 1 -10.28 16.86 -16.04
N SER A 2 -9.03 17.25 -16.33
CA SER A 2 -7.81 16.71 -15.72
C SER A 2 -7.61 17.36 -14.35
N ILE A 3 -7.44 16.56 -13.30
CA ILE A 3 -7.05 17.06 -11.98
C ILE A 3 -5.52 17.22 -12.06
N ARG A 4 -5.04 18.46 -12.18
CA ARG A 4 -3.59 18.75 -12.11
C ARG A 4 -3.11 18.57 -10.67
N PHE A 5 -2.06 17.77 -10.48
CA PHE A 5 -1.30 17.61 -9.23
C PHE A 5 -0.42 18.81 -8.87
N GLU A 6 -0.66 19.98 -9.47
CA GLU A 6 0.10 21.22 -9.23
C GLU A 6 0.03 21.69 -7.75
N SER A 7 -0.83 21.11 -6.91
CA SER A 7 -0.93 21.49 -5.49
C SER A 7 0.14 20.89 -4.57
N PHE A 8 1.01 19.99 -5.04
CA PHE A 8 2.01 19.34 -4.17
C PHE A 8 3.40 19.99 -4.17
N GLU A 9 3.71 20.93 -5.09
CA GLU A 9 5.10 21.30 -5.35
C GLU A 9 5.63 22.62 -4.76
N LYS A 10 4.86 23.48 -4.07
CA LYS A 10 5.45 24.65 -3.36
C LYS A 10 4.66 25.14 -2.13
N PRO A 11 5.31 25.48 -0.98
CA PRO A 11 6.51 24.95 -0.37
C PRO A 11 6.18 24.42 1.05
N LEU A 12 5.70 23.19 1.20
CA LEU A 12 5.54 22.56 2.52
C LEU A 12 6.87 21.97 2.99
N ARG A 13 7.86 22.85 3.22
CA ARG A 13 9.20 22.43 3.66
C ARG A 13 9.21 21.88 5.07
N HIS A 14 8.21 22.09 5.91
CA HIS A 14 8.24 21.64 7.31
C HIS A 14 7.00 20.79 7.65
N GLN A 15 7.27 19.52 7.98
CA GLN A 15 6.36 18.55 8.63
C GLN A 15 5.14 18.07 7.83
N LEU A 16 5.33 17.52 6.62
CA LEU A 16 4.36 16.55 6.11
C LEU A 16 4.25 15.35 7.06
N HIS A 17 3.03 14.96 7.45
CA HIS A 17 2.76 13.72 8.18
C HIS A 17 3.42 12.53 7.43
N VAL A 18 4.03 11.60 8.17
CA VAL A 18 4.65 10.37 7.65
C VAL A 18 3.79 9.68 6.56
N PRO A 19 2.45 9.58 6.73
CA PRO A 19 1.49 9.26 5.67
C PRO A 19 1.74 9.84 4.27
N VAL A 20 1.79 11.17 4.18
CA VAL A 20 1.87 11.91 2.93
C VAL A 20 3.25 11.78 2.31
N LYS A 21 4.28 11.68 3.16
CA LYS A 21 5.66 11.43 2.71
C LYS A 21 5.81 10.05 2.10
N PHE A 22 5.11 9.05 2.65
CA PHE A 22 5.12 7.71 2.12
C PHE A 22 4.40 7.62 0.78
N SER A 23 3.19 8.17 0.68
CA SER A 23 2.44 8.14 -0.58
C SER A 23 3.17 8.87 -1.70
N PHE A 24 3.80 10.00 -1.39
CA PHE A 24 4.66 10.73 -2.32
C PHE A 24 5.88 9.91 -2.76
N HIS A 25 6.54 9.19 -1.83
CA HIS A 25 7.69 8.35 -2.17
C HIS A 25 7.32 7.21 -3.12
N VAL A 26 6.21 6.52 -2.84
CA VAL A 26 5.70 5.46 -3.71
C VAL A 26 5.30 6.02 -5.07
N HIS A 27 4.61 7.17 -5.11
CA HIS A 27 4.22 7.82 -6.37
C HIS A 27 5.45 8.12 -7.22
N LYS A 28 6.46 8.77 -6.63
CA LYS A 28 7.73 9.05 -7.30
C LYS A 28 8.42 7.78 -7.80
N THR A 29 8.35 6.69 -7.04
CA THR A 29 8.90 5.41 -7.47
C THR A 29 8.19 4.88 -8.72
N PHE A 30 6.86 4.91 -8.75
CA PHE A 30 6.11 4.50 -9.94
C PHE A 30 6.40 5.40 -11.15
N VAL A 31 6.56 6.72 -10.96
CA VAL A 31 6.97 7.64 -12.02
C VAL A 31 8.33 7.23 -12.59
N LEU A 32 9.36 7.14 -11.74
CA LEU A 32 10.72 6.81 -12.16
C LEU A 32 10.80 5.43 -12.81
N ALA A 33 10.12 4.43 -12.26
CA ALA A 33 10.13 3.08 -12.81
C ALA A 33 9.38 3.01 -14.15
N SER A 34 8.25 3.71 -14.28
CA SER A 34 7.46 3.74 -15.52
C SER A 34 8.18 4.53 -16.62
N GLU A 35 8.82 5.65 -16.27
CA GLU A 35 9.66 6.44 -17.16
C GLU A 35 10.87 5.63 -17.64
N ALA A 36 11.60 4.98 -16.73
CA ALA A 36 12.77 4.16 -17.08
C ALA A 36 12.43 2.98 -17.99
N LEU A 37 11.19 2.49 -17.94
CA LEU A 37 10.68 1.46 -18.85
C LEU A 37 10.12 2.03 -20.16
N GLY A 38 10.04 3.35 -20.33
CA GLY A 38 9.43 3.96 -21.52
C GLY A 38 7.91 3.74 -21.60
N ALA A 39 7.23 3.60 -20.46
CA ALA A 39 5.78 3.46 -20.43
C ALA A 39 5.10 4.80 -20.81
N PRO A 40 4.14 4.80 -21.75
CA PRO A 40 3.37 6.01 -22.03
C PRO A 40 2.52 6.39 -20.81
N ASN A 41 2.32 7.69 -20.60
CA ASN A 41 1.51 8.24 -19.50
C ASN A 41 1.98 7.80 -18.09
N TYR A 42 3.29 7.70 -17.87
CA TYR A 42 3.89 7.24 -16.60
C TYR A 42 3.38 7.98 -15.35
N GLU A 43 3.07 9.27 -15.46
CA GLU A 43 2.49 10.07 -14.36
C GLU A 43 1.10 9.55 -13.97
N TYR A 44 0.27 9.25 -14.96
CA TYR A 44 -1.08 8.73 -14.73
C TYR A 44 -1.05 7.29 -14.20
N ILE A 45 -0.07 6.47 -14.61
CA ILE A 45 0.16 5.13 -14.02
C ILE A 45 0.46 5.27 -12.52
N ALA A 46 1.35 6.21 -12.16
CA ALA A 46 1.73 6.46 -10.78
C ALA A 46 0.56 7.01 -9.94
N GLU A 47 -0.22 7.94 -10.51
CA GLU A 47 -1.45 8.44 -9.89
C GLU A 47 -2.45 7.31 -9.63
N LEU A 48 -2.73 6.50 -10.66
CA LEU A 48 -3.65 5.38 -10.55
C LEU A 48 -3.21 4.44 -9.42
N ALA A 49 -1.94 4.05 -9.38
CA ALA A 49 -1.39 3.14 -8.37
C ALA A 49 -1.57 3.68 -6.95
N THR A 50 -1.34 4.98 -6.73
CA THR A 50 -1.17 5.55 -5.38
C THR A 50 -2.41 6.23 -4.80
N ARG A 51 -3.41 6.54 -5.63
CA ARG A 51 -4.62 7.24 -5.19
C ARG A 51 -5.38 6.54 -4.03
N PRO A 52 -5.64 5.22 -4.03
CA PRO A 52 -6.35 4.59 -2.92
C PRO A 52 -5.59 4.65 -1.59
N MET A 53 -4.26 4.58 -1.65
CA MET A 53 -3.42 4.72 -0.48
C MET A 53 -3.56 6.12 0.13
N ALA A 54 -3.53 7.17 -0.69
CA ALA A 54 -3.70 8.54 -0.20
C ALA A 54 -5.08 8.80 0.41
N GLN A 55 -6.13 8.16 -0.13
CA GLN A 55 -7.52 8.33 0.33
C GLN A 55 -7.84 7.61 1.65
N ASN A 56 -7.03 6.63 2.05
CA ASN A 56 -7.31 5.77 3.19
C ASN A 56 -6.12 5.66 4.16
N PHE A 57 -5.13 6.56 4.07
CA PHE A 57 -3.89 6.36 4.82
C PHE A 57 -4.10 6.43 6.33
N ASP A 58 -4.97 7.32 6.77
CA ASP A 58 -5.33 7.55 8.16
C ASP A 58 -5.85 6.32 8.90
N VAL A 59 -6.43 5.35 8.16
CA VAL A 59 -6.97 4.12 8.74
C VAL A 59 -6.01 2.93 8.68
N PHE A 60 -4.90 3.00 7.95
CA PHE A 60 -4.00 1.85 7.79
C PHE A 60 -3.11 1.62 9.02
N THR A 61 -3.13 0.39 9.52
CA THR A 61 -2.16 -0.08 10.51
C THR A 61 -0.85 -0.55 9.84
N ARG A 62 0.17 -0.83 10.65
CA ARG A 62 1.42 -1.42 10.14
C ARG A 62 1.15 -2.78 9.49
N GLU A 63 0.31 -3.58 10.12
CA GLU A 63 -0.08 -4.92 9.71
C GLU A 63 -0.79 -4.89 8.34
N ASP A 64 -1.65 -3.89 8.13
CA ASP A 64 -2.32 -3.67 6.84
C ASP A 64 -1.34 -3.34 5.74
N MET A 65 -0.38 -2.44 6.00
CA MET A 65 0.66 -2.11 5.03
C MET A 65 1.50 -3.35 4.69
N VAL A 66 1.94 -4.12 5.69
CA VAL A 66 2.69 -5.37 5.48
C VAL A 66 1.90 -6.34 4.60
N ARG A 67 0.59 -6.49 4.87
CA ARG A 67 -0.29 -7.35 4.08
C ARG A 67 -0.38 -6.89 2.63
N VAL A 68 -0.57 -5.58 2.38
CA VAL A 68 -0.60 -5.04 1.01
C VAL A 68 0.70 -5.37 0.28
N TYR A 69 1.84 -5.09 0.91
CA TYR A 69 3.16 -5.28 0.32
C TYR A 69 3.55 -6.74 0.09
N ALA A 70 3.01 -7.67 0.88
CA ALA A 70 3.15 -9.11 0.64
C ALA A 70 2.19 -9.61 -0.46
N ASN A 71 0.94 -9.14 -0.46
CA ASN A 71 -0.11 -9.67 -1.31
C ASN A 71 -0.02 -9.20 -2.76
N TYR A 72 0.22 -7.91 -3.01
CA TYR A 72 0.20 -7.41 -4.38
C TYR A 72 1.25 -8.08 -5.29
N PRO A 73 2.52 -8.28 -4.89
CA PRO A 73 3.49 -8.94 -5.76
C PRO A 73 3.15 -10.42 -5.94
N ALA A 74 2.59 -11.08 -4.92
CA ALA A 74 2.17 -12.48 -5.01
C ALA A 74 1.00 -12.67 -5.97
N ILE A 75 -0.06 -11.85 -5.84
CA ILE A 75 -1.24 -11.89 -6.71
C ILE A 75 -0.84 -11.53 -8.14
N TYR A 76 0.03 -10.55 -8.31
CA TYR A 76 0.56 -10.19 -9.62
C TYR A 76 1.38 -11.33 -10.22
N ALA A 77 2.32 -11.93 -9.48
CA ALA A 77 3.10 -13.07 -9.94
C ALA A 77 2.22 -14.28 -10.29
N TYR A 78 1.12 -14.50 -9.56
CA TYR A 78 0.13 -15.53 -9.88
C TYR A 78 -0.59 -15.23 -11.20
N SER A 79 -1.04 -13.99 -11.40
CA SER A 79 -1.73 -13.60 -12.64
C SER A 79 -0.82 -13.64 -13.88
N GLN A 80 0.49 -13.50 -13.69
CA GLN A 80 1.49 -13.67 -14.76
C GLN A 80 1.90 -15.13 -14.97
N GLY A 81 1.41 -16.07 -14.16
CA GLY A 81 1.76 -17.49 -14.25
C GLY A 81 3.12 -17.86 -13.64
N ASN A 82 3.81 -16.93 -12.99
CA ASN A 82 5.09 -17.18 -12.33
C ASN A 82 4.91 -17.88 -10.98
N LEU A 83 3.87 -17.53 -10.23
CA LEU A 83 3.54 -18.15 -8.94
C LEU A 83 2.57 -19.32 -9.15
N THR A 84 2.97 -20.51 -8.71
CA THR A 84 2.19 -21.75 -8.79
C THR A 84 2.26 -22.49 -7.46
N LYS A 85 1.37 -23.46 -7.22
CA LYS A 85 1.44 -24.31 -6.02
C LYS A 85 2.78 -25.03 -5.88
N LYS A 86 3.46 -25.34 -6.98
CA LYS A 86 4.73 -26.09 -6.99
C LYS A 86 5.94 -25.26 -6.59
N ASN A 87 5.89 -23.94 -6.74
CA ASN A 87 7.03 -23.05 -6.49
C ASN A 87 6.73 -21.95 -5.45
N ALA A 88 5.55 -21.97 -4.82
CA ALA A 88 5.12 -20.94 -3.87
C ALA A 88 6.07 -20.79 -2.69
N GLU A 89 6.48 -21.90 -2.06
CA GLU A 89 7.41 -21.88 -0.94
C GLU A 89 8.78 -21.31 -1.35
N ARG A 90 9.33 -21.80 -2.46
CA ARG A 90 10.61 -21.31 -3.00
C ARG A 90 10.57 -19.81 -3.28
N LEU A 91 9.50 -19.32 -3.92
CA LEU A 91 9.33 -17.91 -4.23
C LEU A 91 9.09 -17.05 -2.99
N ALA A 92 8.44 -17.58 -1.94
CA ALA A 92 8.28 -16.88 -0.67
C ALA A 92 9.64 -16.69 0.03
N ILE A 93 10.49 -17.72 0.04
CA ILE A 93 11.85 -17.64 0.57
C ILE A 93 12.69 -16.64 -0.25
N GLU A 94 12.60 -16.70 -1.57
CA GLU A 94 13.29 -15.77 -2.47
C GLU A 94 12.87 -14.32 -2.22
N TYR A 95 11.56 -14.06 -2.12
CA TYR A 95 11.01 -12.76 -1.77
C TYR A 95 11.54 -12.27 -0.41
N PHE A 96 11.50 -13.12 0.62
CA PHE A 96 12.00 -12.78 1.96
C PHE A 96 13.48 -12.39 1.92
N ASN A 97 14.32 -13.18 1.28
CA ASN A 97 15.76 -12.92 1.18
C ASN A 97 16.06 -11.62 0.42
N ILE A 98 15.33 -11.34 -0.67
CA ILE A 98 15.48 -10.09 -1.43
C ILE A 98 15.07 -8.89 -0.57
N MET A 99 13.95 -8.98 0.15
CA MET A 99 13.49 -7.91 1.03
C MET A 99 14.47 -7.65 2.17
N GLU A 100 15.00 -8.71 2.78
CA GLU A 100 16.00 -8.60 3.85
C GLU A 100 17.30 -7.96 3.33
N ASN A 101 17.80 -8.40 2.17
CA ASN A 101 18.99 -7.82 1.56
C ASN A 101 18.78 -6.35 1.18
N SER A 102 17.61 -5.99 0.65
CA SER A 102 17.26 -4.60 0.35
C SER A 102 17.24 -3.74 1.62
N ALA A 103 16.70 -4.26 2.72
CA ALA A 103 16.70 -3.57 4.01
C ALA A 103 18.13 -3.36 4.54
N LYS A 104 18.98 -4.39 4.51
CA LYS A 104 20.38 -4.33 4.97
C LYS A 104 21.21 -3.32 4.18
N THR A 105 20.99 -3.23 2.86
CA THR A 105 21.83 -2.42 1.96
C THR A 105 21.33 -0.99 1.79
N THR A 106 20.03 -0.75 1.97
CA THR A 106 19.43 0.56 1.67
C THR A 106 19.16 1.39 2.92
N VAL A 107 18.84 0.78 4.07
CA VAL A 107 18.39 1.52 5.25
C VAL A 107 19.54 2.21 5.97
N VAL A 108 19.43 3.53 6.12
CA VAL A 108 20.38 4.35 6.88
C VAL A 108 19.73 4.81 8.18
N LYS A 109 20.46 4.69 9.29
CA LYS A 109 19.98 5.14 10.60
C LYS A 109 19.70 6.65 10.58
N GLY A 110 18.50 7.04 11.01
CA GLY A 110 18.08 8.45 11.06
C GLY A 110 17.37 8.97 9.79
N ASP A 111 17.43 8.25 8.66
CA ASP A 111 16.72 8.65 7.43
C ASP A 111 15.55 7.70 7.14
N TYR A 112 14.33 8.16 7.43
CA TYR A 112 13.12 7.37 7.18
C TYR A 112 12.82 7.14 5.68
N THR A 113 13.31 8.01 4.78
CA THR A 113 13.07 7.87 3.34
C THR A 113 13.79 6.66 2.76
N THR A 114 14.92 6.27 3.36
CA THR A 114 15.65 5.05 2.98
C THR A 114 14.89 3.77 3.32
N LYS A 115 14.03 3.80 4.36
CA LYS A 115 13.18 2.66 4.69
C LYS A 115 12.13 2.39 3.63
N PHE A 116 11.52 3.46 3.11
CA PHE A 116 10.56 3.35 2.01
C PHE A 116 11.24 2.88 0.73
N ARG A 117 12.43 3.40 0.46
CA ARG A 117 13.25 2.96 -0.67
C ARG A 117 13.63 1.48 -0.57
N ALA A 118 13.94 0.99 0.62
CA ALA A 118 14.26 -0.42 0.83
C ALA A 118 13.07 -1.33 0.46
N ILE A 119 11.85 -0.95 0.83
CA ILE A 119 10.63 -1.70 0.49
C ILE A 119 10.45 -1.74 -1.03
N THR A 120 10.47 -0.57 -1.68
CA THR A 120 10.24 -0.50 -3.13
C THR A 120 11.33 -1.21 -3.92
N ASN A 121 12.60 -1.00 -3.55
CA ASN A 121 13.74 -1.68 -4.18
C ASN A 121 13.65 -3.20 -4.07
N GLY A 122 13.27 -3.72 -2.90
CA GLY A 122 13.16 -5.16 -2.69
C GLY A 122 12.09 -5.78 -3.59
N ILE A 123 10.94 -5.11 -3.74
CA ILE A 123 9.87 -5.62 -4.59
C ILE A 123 10.25 -5.49 -6.08
N ASP A 124 10.85 -4.40 -6.49
CA ASP A 124 11.35 -4.25 -7.86
C ASP A 124 12.36 -5.34 -8.21
N GLN A 125 13.28 -5.66 -7.29
CA GLN A 125 14.25 -6.73 -7.48
C GLN A 125 13.58 -8.11 -7.58
N PHE A 126 12.59 -8.39 -6.74
CA PHE A 126 11.83 -9.64 -6.82
C PHE A 126 11.02 -9.76 -8.12
N LEU A 127 10.33 -8.69 -8.54
CA LEU A 127 9.58 -8.70 -9.79
C LEU A 127 10.50 -8.80 -11.01
N LYS A 128 11.70 -8.20 -10.94
CA LYS A 128 12.76 -8.37 -11.96
C LYS A 128 13.28 -9.81 -12.00
N SER A 129 13.50 -10.47 -10.86
CA SER A 129 14.00 -11.87 -10.84
C SER A 129 13.04 -12.84 -11.53
N MET A 130 11.75 -12.52 -11.56
CA MET A 130 10.71 -13.27 -12.27
C MET A 130 10.47 -12.84 -13.73
N GLY A 131 11.19 -11.83 -14.26
CA GLY A 131 10.95 -11.29 -15.60
C GLY A 131 9.61 -10.55 -15.73
N ASN A 132 9.10 -10.01 -14.63
CA ASN A 132 7.78 -9.38 -14.57
C ASN A 132 7.78 -7.87 -14.65
N LEU A 133 8.95 -7.22 -14.57
CA LEU A 133 9.04 -5.77 -14.70
C LEU A 133 9.36 -5.38 -16.15
N THR A 134 8.33 -5.30 -17.00
CA THR A 134 8.42 -4.87 -18.42
C THR A 134 7.39 -3.79 -18.75
N VAL A 135 7.59 -3.05 -19.84
CA VAL A 135 6.70 -1.94 -20.27
C VAL A 135 5.22 -2.36 -20.36
N PRO A 136 4.87 -3.48 -21.05
CA PRO A 136 3.46 -3.89 -21.18
C PRO A 136 2.85 -4.34 -19.84
N LYS A 137 3.71 -4.69 -18.88
CA LYS A 137 3.35 -5.24 -17.58
C LYS A 137 3.18 -4.17 -16.51
N MET A 138 3.70 -2.95 -16.72
CA MET A 138 3.67 -1.87 -15.74
C MET A 138 2.26 -1.42 -15.37
N TRP A 139 1.37 -1.31 -16.36
CA TRP A 139 -0.05 -1.01 -16.14
C TRP A 139 -0.75 -2.05 -15.27
N LYS A 140 -0.48 -3.34 -15.54
CA LYS A 140 -1.05 -4.44 -14.74
C LYS A 140 -0.51 -4.40 -13.32
N LEU A 141 0.79 -4.16 -13.14
CA LEU A 141 1.41 -4.02 -11.82
C LEU A 141 0.77 -2.87 -11.02
N ALA A 142 0.64 -1.70 -11.64
CA ALA A 142 -0.02 -0.54 -11.03
C ALA A 142 -1.48 -0.83 -10.66
N PHE A 143 -2.22 -1.56 -11.51
CA PHE A 143 -3.57 -2.01 -11.21
C PHE A 143 -3.63 -2.94 -9.99
N TYR A 144 -2.76 -3.95 -9.89
CA TYR A 144 -2.74 -4.85 -8.73
C TYR A 144 -2.35 -4.13 -7.44
N TYR A 145 -1.40 -3.19 -7.53
CA TYR A 145 -1.03 -2.35 -6.40
C TYR A 145 -2.20 -1.48 -5.93
N HIS A 146 -2.84 -0.75 -6.86
CA HIS A 146 -4.06 0.03 -6.62
C HIS A 146 -5.14 -0.82 -5.93
N HIS A 147 -5.42 -1.99 -6.51
CA HIS A 147 -6.49 -2.87 -6.07
C HIS A 147 -6.28 -3.39 -4.64
N GLN A 148 -5.04 -3.71 -4.26
CA GLN A 148 -4.76 -4.14 -2.88
C GLN A 148 -5.02 -3.02 -1.87
N TRP A 149 -4.55 -1.80 -2.14
CA TRP A 149 -4.83 -0.67 -1.26
C TRP A 149 -6.32 -0.36 -1.14
N LEU A 150 -7.05 -0.42 -2.26
CA LEU A 150 -8.50 -0.21 -2.27
C LEU A 150 -9.23 -1.26 -1.43
N LEU A 151 -8.93 -2.55 -1.64
CA LEU A 151 -9.54 -3.64 -0.88
C LEU A 151 -9.27 -3.51 0.63
N THR A 152 -8.02 -3.22 1.01
CA THR A 152 -7.66 -3.04 2.42
C THR A 152 -8.39 -1.84 3.02
N GLY A 153 -8.48 -0.72 2.29
CA GLY A 153 -9.24 0.45 2.75
C GLY A 153 -10.72 0.14 2.99
N VAL A 154 -11.37 -0.53 2.02
CA VAL A 154 -12.78 -0.95 2.14
C VAL A 154 -12.99 -1.90 3.33
N GLU A 155 -12.07 -2.86 3.54
CA GLU A 155 -12.14 -3.80 4.66
C GLU A 155 -12.08 -3.07 6.02
N LEU A 156 -11.20 -2.09 6.15
CA LEU A 156 -11.03 -1.30 7.37
C LEU A 156 -12.22 -0.40 7.67
N HIS A 157 -12.73 0.33 6.67
CA HIS A 157 -13.94 1.13 6.84
C HIS A 157 -15.14 0.29 7.28
N ARG A 158 -15.30 -0.90 6.68
CA ARG A 158 -16.35 -1.84 7.08
C ARG A 158 -16.18 -2.32 8.53
N LYS A 159 -14.96 -2.63 8.97
CA LYS A 159 -14.68 -3.03 10.36
C LYS A 159 -14.97 -1.89 11.34
N ASN A 160 -14.58 -0.67 11.01
CA ASN A 160 -14.83 0.51 11.84
C ASN A 160 -16.32 0.80 11.98
N HIS A 161 -17.08 0.69 10.88
CA HIS A 161 -18.54 0.82 10.92
C HIS A 161 -19.17 -0.23 11.85
N LEU A 162 -18.80 -1.51 11.70
CA LEU A 162 -19.32 -2.58 12.55
C LEU A 162 -18.93 -2.42 14.02
N TYR A 163 -17.72 -1.90 14.30
CA TYR A 163 -17.28 -1.62 15.66
C TYR A 163 -18.13 -0.50 16.29
N ASN A 164 -18.34 0.60 15.57
CA ASN A 164 -19.16 1.72 16.04
C ASN A 164 -20.61 1.28 16.28
N ASP A 165 -21.20 0.51 15.36
CA ASP A 165 -22.55 -0.06 15.52
C ASP A 165 -22.68 -0.91 16.80
N CYS A 166 -21.62 -1.66 17.15
CA CYS A 166 -21.59 -2.47 18.37
C CYS A 166 -21.50 -1.62 19.64
N ILE A 167 -20.68 -0.57 19.63
CA ILE A 167 -20.56 0.38 20.75
C ILE A 167 -21.88 1.11 20.98
N ASP A 168 -22.50 1.61 19.92
CA ASP A 168 -23.79 2.32 20.01
C ASP A 168 -24.88 1.42 20.60
N LYS A 169 -24.93 0.15 20.17
CA LYS A 169 -25.86 -0.85 20.74
C LYS A 169 -25.55 -1.20 22.20
N ALA A 170 -24.28 -1.23 22.59
CA ALA A 170 -23.88 -1.49 23.97
C ALA A 170 -24.25 -0.32 24.90
N ASN A 171 -24.02 0.91 24.44
CA ASN A 171 -24.37 2.13 25.17
C ASN A 171 -25.90 2.25 25.33
N ALA A 172 -26.69 2.03 24.28
CA ALA A 172 -28.15 2.05 24.36
C ALA A 172 -28.70 1.04 25.38
N LYS A 173 -28.14 -0.18 25.44
CA LYS A 173 -28.52 -1.19 26.44
C LYS A 173 -28.11 -0.80 27.87
N SER A 174 -27.01 -0.06 28.04
CA SER A 174 -26.58 0.39 29.36
C SER A 174 -27.51 1.47 29.92
N GLU A 175 -27.99 2.38 29.08
CA GLU A 175 -28.95 3.44 29.46
C GLU A 175 -30.34 2.85 29.80
N GLU A 176 -30.77 1.81 29.08
CA GLU A 176 -32.00 1.08 29.36
C GLU A 176 -31.95 0.33 30.71
N ASN A 177 -30.78 -0.21 31.10
CA ASN A 177 -30.62 -0.88 32.40
C ASN A 177 -30.56 0.08 33.59
N VAL A 178 -30.01 1.29 33.40
CA VAL A 178 -29.95 2.33 34.46
C VAL A 178 -31.34 2.89 34.76
N THR A 179 -32.19 3.05 33.73
CA THR A 179 -33.56 3.55 33.90
C THR A 179 -34.50 2.54 34.58
N VAL A 180 -34.22 1.24 34.50
CA VAL A 180 -34.99 0.20 35.18
C VAL A 180 -34.59 0.04 36.65
N SER A 181 -33.32 0.29 37.02
CA SER A 181 -32.88 0.20 38.43
C SER A 181 -33.37 1.37 39.29
N ASP A 182 -33.62 2.53 38.70
CA ASP A 182 -34.13 3.72 39.41
C ASP A 182 -35.66 3.70 39.59
N ALA A 183 -36.34 2.71 39.00
CA ALA A 183 -37.80 2.53 39.06
C ALA A 183 -38.24 1.37 39.99
N SER A 184 -37.31 0.77 40.74
CA SER A 184 -37.57 -0.37 41.65
C SER A 184 -37.48 0.01 43.13
#